data_AF-A0A2H0KAQ7-F1
#
_entry.id   AF-A0A2H0KAQ7-F1
#
_cell.length_a   1.000
_cell.length_b   1.000
_cell.length_c   1.000
_cell.angle_alpha   90.00
_cell.angle_beta   90.00
_cell.angle_gamma   90.00
#
_symmetry.space_group_name_H-M   'P 1'
#
loop_
_entity.id
_entity.type
_entity.pdbx_description
1 polymer ?
#
loop_
_entity_poly.entity_id
_entity_poly.type
_entity_poly.pdbx_seq_one_letter_code
_entity_poly.pdbx_strand_id
1 'polypeptide(L)'
;MSKIKNNKEIFSKLLSIASSDEIASLIDSNDFFKSENCDWKPYGGRDNNAGQVEGQMKSSSNALVEKLTNSIDSLLMRRCYEIEGEAPDSKNSKLPKSLSEAISKYFGGEEEINKKRSDWAKRHLVVLAEGDKKKPTLTVIDRGEGQSPEKIQNTIVHLSGSIKRNIDFVFGKYHQGGSAAIRFCGSKARCYQLVLSRRAETIAEKGKSNDYGWTLVRRNYKSRTAYYEYCTDKSGNTFSFKYEQPLKIDGLDIEFIDGCLIRLYDYYLENPSNIVFGRNSLSFDINQKLQKSPLPIYLQDMRGWKGDTKGAIAGLLRRVEDNKDIVGDDITLPAGLGEVGVRNIRCIRLKHISDAKGVESYKLQREKIFYVENGLALGYENESFLRTDCQLPALAPYLLCYIDMSDIPVELANLFHAGREEFAHTDDYRTLKDRLKTFFENEIFEKWDKEYQQKSLASANEDNKELDKLIEKAIVDDPELKELLGIGEEIKIPKGKEEDKEKYVGEEHPLMNSAILS
;
A
#
# COMPACT_ATOMS: atom_id res chain seq x y z
N MET A 1 -5.74 28.61 42.36
CA MET A 1 -5.38 28.79 40.93
C MET A 1 -5.18 27.41 40.33
N SER A 2 -6.09 26.98 39.45
CA SER A 2 -6.12 25.62 38.93
C SER A 2 -4.94 25.37 37.99
N LYS A 3 -4.23 24.28 38.26
CA LYS A 3 -3.17 23.69 37.43
C LYS A 3 -3.69 23.44 35.99
N ILE A 4 -3.56 24.39 35.08
CA ILE A 4 -3.45 24.09 33.64
C ILE A 4 -2.04 23.49 33.48
N LYS A 5 -1.90 22.22 33.88
CA LYS A 5 -0.69 21.41 33.78
C LYS A 5 -0.28 21.29 32.31
N ASN A 6 1.01 21.49 32.03
CA ASN A 6 1.93 21.08 30.94
C ASN A 6 1.46 20.14 29.78
N ASN A 7 0.17 19.92 29.50
CA ASN A 7 -0.30 18.94 28.51
C ASN A 7 0.18 19.27 27.10
N LYS A 8 0.12 20.55 26.70
CA LYS A 8 0.58 21.03 25.39
C LYS A 8 2.09 20.88 25.24
N GLU A 9 2.86 21.26 26.27
CA GLU A 9 4.32 21.18 26.22
C GLU A 9 4.80 19.72 26.25
N ILE A 10 4.21 18.83 27.06
CA ILE A 10 4.52 17.39 27.00
C ILE A 10 4.14 16.80 25.64
N PHE A 11 2.96 17.13 25.10
CA PHE A 11 2.58 16.70 23.76
C PHE A 11 3.60 17.16 22.70
N SER A 12 4.00 18.44 22.72
CA SER A 12 5.01 18.96 21.80
C SER A 12 6.36 18.24 21.91
N LYS A 13 6.80 17.89 23.13
CA LYS A 13 8.01 17.07 23.35
C LYS A 13 7.86 15.66 22.77
N LEU A 14 6.72 15.00 22.98
CA LEU A 14 6.47 13.68 22.41
C LEU A 14 6.44 13.72 20.88
N LEU A 15 5.86 14.77 20.31
CA LEU A 15 5.76 14.96 18.86
C LEU A 15 7.14 15.17 18.21
N SER A 16 8.06 15.91 18.86
CA SER A 16 9.41 16.16 18.34
C SER A 16 10.35 14.96 18.44
N ILE A 17 10.02 13.96 19.26
CA ILE A 17 10.83 12.75 19.43
C ILE A 17 10.63 11.81 18.23
N ALA A 18 11.72 11.19 17.76
CA ALA A 18 11.70 10.22 16.66
C ALA A 18 12.29 8.85 17.03
N SER A 19 12.46 8.56 18.33
CA SER A 19 12.99 7.31 18.87
C SER A 19 12.20 6.84 20.10
N SER A 20 11.95 5.54 20.21
CA SER A 20 11.31 4.91 21.36
C SER A 20 12.16 5.01 22.62
N ASP A 21 13.49 5.09 22.48
CA ASP A 21 14.42 5.21 23.61
C ASP A 21 14.33 6.60 24.26
N GLU A 22 14.13 7.63 23.45
CA GLU A 22 13.90 9.00 23.92
C GLU A 22 12.52 9.12 24.59
N ILE A 23 11.49 8.44 24.07
CA ILE A 23 10.18 8.35 24.75
C ILE A 23 10.32 7.67 26.11
N ALA A 24 11.03 6.54 26.20
CA ALA A 24 11.28 5.86 27.46
C ALA A 24 12.01 6.78 28.46
N SER A 25 13.05 7.47 28.00
CA SER A 25 13.80 8.42 28.82
C SER A 25 12.94 9.59 29.31
N LEU A 26 12.02 10.09 28.47
CA LEU A 26 11.06 11.13 28.86
C LEU A 26 10.06 10.63 29.91
N ILE A 27 9.55 9.40 29.76
CA ILE A 27 8.64 8.79 30.74
C ILE A 27 9.34 8.63 32.10
N ASP A 28 10.58 8.16 32.12
CA ASP A 28 11.31 7.87 33.35
C ASP A 28 11.74 9.14 34.09
N SER A 29 12.10 10.20 33.36
CA SER A 29 12.65 11.43 33.94
C SER A 29 11.62 12.53 34.25
N ASN A 30 10.47 12.54 33.57
CA ASN A 30 9.52 13.64 33.68
C ASN A 30 8.41 13.38 34.70
N ASP A 31 8.21 14.32 35.63
CA ASP A 31 7.18 14.26 36.67
C ASP A 31 5.76 14.05 36.12
N PHE A 32 5.49 14.45 34.86
CA PHE A 32 4.19 14.26 34.21
C PHE A 32 3.73 12.80 34.20
N PHE A 33 4.66 11.85 34.02
CA PHE A 33 4.36 10.43 33.88
C PHE A 33 4.42 9.65 35.21
N LYS A 34 4.66 10.33 36.33
CA LYS A 34 4.62 9.72 37.66
C LYS A 34 3.17 9.41 38.08
N SER A 35 3.00 8.40 38.92
CA SER A 35 1.71 7.90 39.42
C SER A 35 0.83 8.95 40.10
N GLU A 36 1.42 10.02 40.62
CA GLU A 36 0.70 11.13 41.26
C GLU A 36 0.04 12.06 40.22
N ASN A 37 0.48 11.99 38.96
CA ASN A 37 0.11 12.93 37.90
C ASN A 37 -0.66 12.30 36.73
N CYS A 38 -0.42 11.03 36.42
CA CYS A 38 -1.15 10.28 35.41
C CYS A 38 -1.48 8.85 35.85
N ASP A 39 -2.37 8.20 35.11
CA ASP A 39 -2.67 6.78 35.24
C ASP A 39 -2.47 6.08 33.89
N TRP A 40 -2.25 4.77 33.93
CA TRP A 40 -2.19 3.93 32.73
C TRP A 40 -3.38 2.98 32.73
N LYS A 41 -4.19 3.04 31.67
CA LYS A 41 -5.40 2.23 31.53
C LYS A 41 -5.23 1.17 30.44
N PRO A 42 -5.82 -0.03 30.60
CA PRO A 42 -5.73 -1.07 29.59
C PRO A 42 -6.31 -0.61 28.25
N TYR A 43 -5.55 -0.80 27.18
CA TYR A 43 -6.01 -0.54 25.81
C TYR A 43 -7.27 -1.37 25.50
N GLY A 44 -8.29 -0.73 24.95
CA GLY A 44 -9.62 -1.33 24.75
C GLY A 44 -10.37 -1.74 26.02
N GLY A 45 -9.96 -1.26 27.19
CA GLY A 45 -10.65 -1.52 28.46
C GLY A 45 -10.53 -2.95 28.99
N ARG A 46 -9.54 -3.72 28.49
CA ARG A 46 -9.30 -5.12 28.90
C ARG A 46 -7.82 -5.36 29.18
N ASP A 47 -7.50 -5.98 30.31
CA ASP A 47 -6.10 -6.31 30.68
C ASP A 47 -5.47 -7.33 29.73
N ASN A 48 -6.23 -8.34 29.29
CA ASN A 48 -5.76 -9.38 28.37
C ASN A 48 -5.99 -8.98 26.91
N ASN A 49 -5.39 -7.87 26.48
CA ASN A 49 -5.60 -7.31 25.15
C ASN A 49 -4.54 -7.69 24.10
N ALA A 50 -3.37 -8.21 24.50
CA ALA A 50 -2.28 -8.48 23.56
C ALA A 50 -2.66 -9.52 22.50
N GLY A 51 -3.43 -10.55 22.84
CA GLY A 51 -3.88 -11.53 21.85
C GLY A 51 -4.71 -10.90 20.71
N GLN A 52 -5.52 -9.89 21.05
CA GLN A 52 -6.29 -9.15 20.05
C GLN A 52 -5.44 -8.17 19.25
N VAL A 53 -4.52 -7.44 19.91
CA VAL A 53 -3.62 -6.50 19.23
C VAL A 53 -2.62 -7.21 18.31
N GLU A 54 -1.99 -8.27 18.80
CA GLU A 54 -0.90 -8.95 18.12
C GLU A 54 -1.37 -10.04 17.14
N GLY A 55 -2.58 -10.60 17.35
CA GLY A 55 -3.15 -11.67 16.51
C GLY A 55 -3.84 -11.18 15.24
N GLN A 56 -3.98 -9.86 15.04
CA GLN A 56 -4.70 -9.29 13.90
C GLN A 56 -3.96 -9.41 12.58
N MET A 57 -2.65 -9.13 12.56
CA MET A 57 -1.86 -9.05 11.32
C MET A 57 -0.43 -9.51 11.52
N LYS A 58 0.09 -10.30 10.57
CA LYS A 58 1.49 -10.76 10.57
C LYS A 58 2.42 -9.73 9.95
N SER A 59 1.98 -9.02 8.90
CA SER A 59 2.80 -8.05 8.18
C SER A 59 2.68 -6.63 8.73
N SER A 60 3.81 -5.92 8.79
CA SER A 60 3.89 -4.55 9.27
C SER A 60 3.30 -3.55 8.27
N SER A 61 3.41 -3.80 6.96
CA SER A 61 2.83 -2.94 5.93
C SER A 61 1.31 -3.03 5.94
N ASN A 62 0.74 -4.25 6.06
CA ASN A 62 -0.70 -4.46 6.16
C ASN A 62 -1.30 -3.77 7.39
N ALA A 63 -0.63 -3.88 8.54
CA ALA A 63 -1.06 -3.19 9.76
C ALA A 63 -1.04 -1.66 9.62
N LEU A 64 -0.15 -1.11 8.79
CA LEU A 64 -0.17 0.31 8.46
C LEU A 64 -1.29 0.64 7.46
N VAL A 65 -1.56 -0.22 6.48
CA VAL A 65 -2.69 -0.06 5.54
C VAL A 65 -4.01 0.04 6.29
N GLU A 66 -4.20 -0.69 7.40
CA GLU A 66 -5.38 -0.52 8.26
C GLU A 66 -5.53 0.90 8.81
N LYS A 67 -4.42 1.54 9.21
CA LYS A 67 -4.45 2.94 9.67
C LYS A 67 -4.85 3.86 8.53
N LEU A 68 -4.32 3.63 7.33
CA LEU A 68 -4.64 4.42 6.14
C LEU A 68 -6.10 4.26 5.70
N THR A 69 -6.62 3.03 5.71
CA THR A 69 -8.03 2.73 5.47
C THR A 69 -8.93 3.43 6.50
N ASN A 70 -8.55 3.41 7.79
CA ASN A 70 -9.29 4.14 8.84
C ASN A 70 -9.25 5.67 8.64
N SER A 71 -8.14 6.22 8.17
CA SER A 71 -8.01 7.64 7.84
C SER A 71 -8.86 8.03 6.61
N ILE A 72 -8.90 7.18 5.58
CA ILE A 72 -9.78 7.34 4.40
C ILE A 72 -11.26 7.33 4.84
N ASP A 73 -11.66 6.36 5.66
CA ASP A 73 -13.01 6.31 6.22
C ASP A 73 -13.34 7.57 7.03
N SER A 74 -12.39 8.08 7.81
CA SER A 74 -12.58 9.30 8.59
C SER A 74 -12.79 10.54 7.71
N LEU A 75 -12.14 10.60 6.54
CA LEU A 75 -12.36 11.64 5.54
C LEU A 75 -13.75 11.51 4.90
N LEU A 76 -14.19 10.28 4.57
CA LEU A 76 -15.55 10.02 4.07
C LEU A 76 -16.62 10.42 5.10
N MET A 77 -16.45 10.01 6.35
CA MET A 77 -17.36 10.34 7.46
C MET A 77 -17.44 11.85 7.70
N ARG A 78 -16.31 12.56 7.65
CA ARG A 78 -16.29 14.03 7.72
C ARG A 78 -17.18 14.64 6.65
N ARG A 79 -17.01 14.23 5.40
CA ARG A 79 -17.80 14.79 4.28
C ARG A 79 -19.29 14.45 4.39
N CYS A 80 -19.63 13.26 4.88
CA CYS A 80 -21.02 12.91 5.19
C CYS A 80 -21.64 13.92 6.17
N TYR A 81 -20.99 14.19 7.29
CA TYR A 81 -21.49 15.19 8.25
C TYR A 81 -21.59 16.59 7.63
N GLU A 82 -20.57 17.02 6.86
CA GLU A 82 -20.51 18.36 6.27
C GLU A 82 -21.58 18.60 5.19
N ILE A 83 -21.87 17.58 4.36
CA ILE A 83 -22.78 17.71 3.22
C ILE A 83 -24.20 17.33 3.60
N GLU A 84 -24.38 16.25 4.36
CA GLU A 84 -25.71 15.71 4.67
C GLU A 84 -26.28 16.27 5.96
N GLY A 85 -25.43 16.72 6.89
CA GLY A 85 -25.84 17.10 8.25
C GLY A 85 -26.27 15.91 9.11
N GLU A 86 -25.92 14.67 8.72
CA GLU A 86 -26.32 13.44 9.42
C GLU A 86 -25.12 12.62 9.89
N ALA A 87 -25.38 11.79 10.91
CA ALA A 87 -24.45 10.75 11.28
C ALA A 87 -24.32 9.68 10.17
N PRO A 88 -23.09 9.24 9.82
CA PRO A 88 -22.84 8.20 8.81
C PRO A 88 -23.59 6.88 9.02
N ASP A 89 -23.95 6.56 10.27
CA ASP A 89 -24.63 5.34 10.68
C ASP A 89 -26.15 5.52 10.89
N SER A 90 -26.71 6.70 10.58
CA SER A 90 -28.12 7.05 10.82
C SER A 90 -29.14 6.27 9.96
N LYS A 91 -28.70 5.42 9.03
CA LYS A 91 -29.52 4.69 8.05
C LYS A 91 -30.47 5.58 7.22
N ASN A 92 -30.21 6.88 7.18
CA ASN A 92 -31.01 7.82 6.41
C ASN A 92 -30.85 7.53 4.91
N SER A 93 -31.95 7.48 4.16
CA SER A 93 -31.95 7.11 2.75
C SER A 93 -31.21 8.07 1.82
N LYS A 94 -30.87 9.29 2.29
CA LYS A 94 -30.05 10.26 1.54
C LYS A 94 -28.55 9.93 1.59
N LEU A 95 -28.11 9.07 2.51
CA LEU A 95 -26.72 8.67 2.63
C LEU A 95 -26.32 7.77 1.46
N PRO A 96 -25.07 7.86 0.98
CA PRO A 96 -24.57 7.00 -0.06
C PRO A 96 -24.69 5.52 0.31
N LYS A 97 -25.09 4.69 -0.65
CA LYS A 97 -25.25 3.24 -0.49
C LYS A 97 -24.02 2.44 -0.91
N SER A 98 -22.98 3.13 -1.39
CA SER A 98 -21.72 2.53 -1.80
C SER A 98 -20.57 3.53 -1.68
N LEU A 99 -19.34 3.02 -1.64
CA LEU A 99 -18.13 3.84 -1.69
C LEU A 99 -18.08 4.70 -2.96
N SER A 100 -18.42 4.13 -4.12
CA SER A 100 -18.42 4.85 -5.40
C SER A 100 -19.38 6.04 -5.37
N GLU A 101 -20.60 5.86 -4.85
CA GLU A 101 -21.56 6.94 -4.68
C GLU A 101 -21.04 8.03 -3.74
N ALA A 102 -20.42 7.65 -2.61
CA ALA A 102 -19.82 8.63 -1.70
C ALA A 102 -18.68 9.41 -2.36
N ILE A 103 -17.81 8.75 -3.14
CA ILE A 103 -16.72 9.45 -3.85
C ILE A 103 -17.27 10.43 -4.88
N SER A 104 -18.28 10.03 -5.65
CA SER A 104 -18.96 10.93 -6.59
C SER A 104 -19.61 12.11 -5.86
N LYS A 105 -20.38 11.84 -4.81
CA LYS A 105 -21.18 12.85 -4.10
C LYS A 105 -20.32 13.81 -3.29
N TYR A 106 -19.28 13.32 -2.63
CA TYR A 106 -18.54 14.07 -1.61
C TYR A 106 -17.25 14.71 -2.12
N PHE A 107 -16.68 14.16 -3.20
CA PHE A 107 -15.39 14.59 -3.73
C PHE A 107 -15.43 14.92 -5.24
N GLY A 108 -16.61 14.87 -5.88
CA GLY A 108 -16.77 15.19 -7.30
C GLY A 108 -16.37 14.05 -8.25
N GLY A 109 -16.12 12.85 -7.72
CA GLY A 109 -15.71 11.68 -8.50
C GLY A 109 -14.19 11.53 -8.63
N GLU A 110 -13.77 10.40 -9.22
CA GLU A 110 -12.36 10.05 -9.33
C GLU A 110 -11.56 11.02 -10.20
N GLU A 111 -12.16 11.57 -11.25
CA GLU A 111 -11.47 12.47 -12.19
C GLU A 111 -11.00 13.75 -11.50
N GLU A 112 -11.84 14.35 -10.66
CA GLU A 112 -11.51 15.57 -9.91
C GLU A 112 -10.41 15.33 -8.88
N ILE A 113 -10.46 14.18 -8.19
CA ILE A 113 -9.39 13.76 -7.27
C ILE A 113 -8.07 13.57 -8.04
N ASN A 114 -8.11 12.98 -9.23
CA ASN A 114 -6.91 12.72 -10.03
C ASN A 114 -6.26 14.01 -10.55
N LYS A 115 -7.03 15.00 -11.01
CA LYS A 115 -6.51 16.28 -11.53
C LYS A 115 -5.62 17.02 -10.53
N LYS A 116 -5.88 16.89 -9.23
CA LYS A 116 -5.14 17.56 -8.15
C LYS A 116 -4.59 16.58 -7.12
N ARG A 117 -4.30 15.33 -7.54
CA ARG A 117 -4.00 14.21 -6.65
C ARG A 117 -2.95 14.53 -5.58
N SER A 118 -1.80 15.03 -6.01
CA SER A 118 -0.68 15.34 -5.11
C SER A 118 -1.00 16.45 -4.12
N ASP A 119 -1.65 17.52 -4.59
CA ASP A 119 -1.99 18.66 -3.73
C ASP A 119 -3.13 18.32 -2.76
N TRP A 120 -4.09 17.52 -3.20
CA TRP A 120 -5.13 16.98 -2.34
C TRP A 120 -4.50 16.11 -1.25
N ALA A 121 -3.67 15.13 -1.63
CA ALA A 121 -3.07 14.19 -0.69
C ALA A 121 -2.24 14.90 0.40
N LYS A 122 -1.39 15.86 0.00
CA LYS A 122 -0.57 16.67 0.92
C LYS A 122 -1.39 17.40 1.99
N ARG A 123 -2.62 17.80 1.66
CA ARG A 123 -3.48 18.57 2.56
C ARG A 123 -4.34 17.70 3.47
N HIS A 124 -4.62 16.45 3.07
CA HIS A 124 -5.67 15.63 3.68
C HIS A 124 -5.21 14.31 4.29
N LEU A 125 -4.21 13.63 3.74
CA LEU A 125 -3.73 12.33 4.24
C LEU A 125 -2.23 12.14 3.96
N VAL A 126 -1.43 12.21 5.02
CA VAL A 126 0.04 12.19 4.94
C VAL A 126 0.61 11.04 5.77
N VAL A 127 1.61 10.35 5.23
CA VAL A 127 2.55 9.51 5.99
C VAL A 127 3.93 10.12 5.93
N LEU A 128 4.45 10.46 7.11
CA LEU A 128 5.79 11.00 7.30
C LEU A 128 6.70 9.95 7.94
N ALA A 129 7.93 9.80 7.43
CA ALA A 129 8.97 8.97 8.03
C ALA A 129 10.14 9.82 8.53
N GLU A 130 10.51 9.64 9.80
CA GLU A 130 11.57 10.36 10.51
C GLU A 130 12.45 9.39 11.32
N GLY A 131 13.56 9.90 11.86
CA GLY A 131 14.45 9.12 12.73
C GLY A 131 15.27 8.09 11.97
N ASP A 132 15.32 6.87 12.50
CA ASP A 132 16.22 5.82 12.00
C ASP A 132 15.83 5.27 10.60
N LYS A 133 16.85 4.97 9.78
CA LYS A 133 16.64 4.44 8.43
C LYS A 133 16.09 3.01 8.41
N LYS A 134 16.43 2.20 9.42
CA LYS A 134 15.98 0.80 9.53
C LYS A 134 14.65 0.67 10.25
N LYS A 135 14.42 1.51 11.25
CA LYS A 135 13.19 1.55 12.05
C LYS A 135 12.69 3.00 12.15
N PRO A 136 12.04 3.53 11.10
CA PRO A 136 11.56 4.90 11.14
C PRO A 136 10.49 5.10 12.20
N THR A 137 10.43 6.29 12.78
CA THR A 137 9.18 6.77 13.36
C THR A 137 8.26 7.20 12.23
N LEU A 138 7.08 6.56 12.14
CA LEU A 138 6.07 6.86 11.12
C LEU A 138 4.94 7.70 11.73
N THR A 139 4.55 8.78 11.06
CA THR A 139 3.39 9.60 11.46
C THR A 139 2.35 9.58 10.36
N VAL A 140 1.16 9.08 10.68
CA VAL A 140 -0.03 9.16 9.83
C VAL A 140 -0.85 10.36 10.29
N ILE A 141 -1.17 11.26 9.37
CA ILE A 141 -1.95 12.47 9.62
C ILE A 141 -3.13 12.47 8.65
N ASP A 142 -4.34 12.58 9.18
CA ASP A 142 -5.53 12.77 8.38
C ASP A 142 -6.33 14.00 8.82
N ARG A 143 -6.96 14.67 7.84
CA ARG A 143 -7.96 15.72 8.06
C ARG A 143 -9.37 15.13 8.10
N GLY A 144 -9.52 13.91 8.61
CA GLY A 144 -10.80 13.26 8.75
C GLY A 144 -11.68 13.92 9.80
N GLU A 145 -12.71 13.19 10.22
CA GLU A 145 -13.71 13.72 11.15
C GLU A 145 -13.14 14.06 12.53
N GLY A 146 -12.04 13.42 12.92
CA GLY A 146 -11.43 13.54 14.24
C GLY A 146 -12.38 13.17 15.39
N GLN A 147 -11.83 13.15 16.60
CA GLN A 147 -12.54 12.80 17.83
C GLN A 147 -12.26 13.86 18.89
N SER A 148 -13.28 14.20 19.67
CA SER A 148 -13.10 15.01 20.87
C SER A 148 -12.38 14.20 21.96
N PRO A 149 -11.70 14.86 22.93
CA PRO A 149 -10.91 14.15 23.95
C PRO A 149 -11.68 13.01 24.63
N GLU A 150 -12.91 13.27 25.06
CA GLU A 150 -13.77 12.29 25.72
C GLU A 150 -14.16 11.09 24.84
N LYS A 151 -14.11 11.22 23.50
CA LYS A 151 -14.41 10.14 22.57
C LYS A 151 -13.21 9.28 22.22
N ILE A 152 -11.96 9.75 22.40
CA ILE A 152 -10.74 9.00 22.02
C ILE A 152 -10.71 7.61 22.65
N GLN A 153 -11.12 7.49 23.92
CA GLN A 153 -11.10 6.21 24.67
C GLN A 153 -12.04 5.15 24.08
N ASN A 154 -13.17 5.58 23.54
CA ASN A 154 -14.21 4.71 23.01
C ASN A 154 -14.13 4.56 21.48
N THR A 155 -13.12 5.17 20.84
CA THR A 155 -12.95 5.17 19.38
C THR A 155 -11.54 4.72 18.97
N ILE A 156 -10.50 5.55 19.18
CA ILE A 156 -9.15 5.32 18.64
C ILE A 156 -8.35 4.30 19.46
N VAL A 157 -8.47 4.32 20.79
CA VAL A 157 -7.80 3.35 21.68
C VAL A 157 -8.75 2.24 22.17
N HIS A 158 -9.81 2.01 21.40
CA HIS A 158 -10.78 0.97 21.65
C HIS A 158 -10.50 -0.29 20.81
N LEU A 159 -10.83 -1.48 21.33
CA LEU A 159 -10.57 -2.76 20.67
C LEU A 159 -11.79 -3.40 20.00
N SER A 160 -13.02 -2.96 20.27
CA SER A 160 -14.21 -3.71 19.85
C SER A 160 -15.45 -2.83 19.62
N GLY A 161 -15.72 -2.45 18.37
CA GLY A 161 -16.96 -1.74 18.08
C GLY A 161 -16.93 -1.12 16.70
N SER A 162 -17.09 -1.93 15.67
CA SER A 162 -17.21 -1.38 14.32
C SER A 162 -18.61 -0.78 14.14
N ILE A 163 -18.78 0.47 14.61
CA ILE A 163 -19.85 1.38 14.17
C ILE A 163 -19.95 1.33 12.63
N LYS A 164 -18.78 1.21 11.99
CA LYS A 164 -18.58 1.02 10.54
C LYS A 164 -19.38 -0.10 9.87
N ARG A 165 -19.80 -1.16 10.58
CA ARG A 165 -20.64 -2.22 9.99
C ARG A 165 -21.96 -1.67 9.46
N ASN A 166 -22.48 -0.60 10.07
CA ASN A 166 -23.74 0.02 9.69
C ASN A 166 -23.57 1.17 8.67
N ILE A 167 -22.36 1.41 8.18
CA ILE A 167 -22.08 2.46 7.19
C ILE A 167 -21.83 1.78 5.84
N ASP A 168 -22.54 2.19 4.79
CA ASP A 168 -22.51 1.50 3.49
C ASP A 168 -21.40 1.98 2.56
N PHE A 169 -20.82 3.13 2.85
CA PHE A 169 -19.84 3.79 1.99
C PHE A 169 -18.42 3.86 2.57
N VAL A 170 -18.16 3.15 3.67
CA VAL A 170 -16.79 3.03 4.20
C VAL A 170 -15.96 2.06 3.36
N PHE A 171 -14.69 2.38 3.20
CA PHE A 171 -13.71 1.55 2.52
C PHE A 171 -13.29 0.35 3.40
N GLY A 172 -13.11 0.57 4.70
CA GLY A 172 -12.66 -0.44 5.66
C GLY A 172 -13.75 -1.22 6.39
N LYS A 173 -14.91 -1.52 5.78
CA LYS A 173 -16.11 -2.04 6.48
C LYS A 173 -15.84 -3.26 7.40
N TYR A 174 -15.00 -4.18 6.96
CA TYR A 174 -14.71 -5.44 7.65
C TYR A 174 -13.35 -5.46 8.37
N HIS A 175 -12.59 -4.38 8.26
CA HIS A 175 -11.25 -4.23 8.82
C HIS A 175 -11.37 -3.75 10.27
N GLN A 176 -10.96 -4.59 11.22
CA GLN A 176 -11.08 -4.34 12.67
C GLN A 176 -9.71 -4.08 13.33
N GLY A 177 -8.67 -3.87 12.53
CA GLY A 177 -7.26 -3.93 12.93
C GLY A 177 -6.64 -2.60 13.35
N GLY A 178 -7.42 -1.60 13.79
CA GLY A 178 -6.89 -0.29 14.17
C GLY A 178 -5.77 -0.38 15.22
N SER A 179 -5.74 -1.42 16.04
CA SER A 179 -4.67 -1.66 17.01
C SER A 179 -3.44 -2.36 16.46
N ALA A 180 -3.52 -3.07 15.32
CA ALA A 180 -2.48 -3.98 14.85
C ALA A 180 -1.11 -3.30 14.67
N ALA A 181 -1.08 -2.06 14.20
CA ALA A 181 0.17 -1.34 13.91
C ALA A 181 1.10 -1.21 15.13
N ILE A 182 0.56 -1.00 16.34
CA ILE A 182 1.41 -0.73 17.52
C ILE A 182 2.36 -1.89 17.84
N ARG A 183 2.02 -3.14 17.50
CA ARG A 183 2.88 -4.31 17.78
C ARG A 183 4.25 -4.22 17.11
N PHE A 184 4.32 -3.49 15.99
CA PHE A 184 5.53 -3.29 15.20
C PHE A 184 6.36 -2.08 15.64
N CYS A 185 5.95 -1.36 16.69
CA CYS A 185 6.70 -0.22 17.20
C CYS A 185 7.85 -0.67 18.13
N GLY A 186 9.02 -0.08 17.93
CA GLY A 186 10.18 -0.16 18.80
C GLY A 186 10.68 -1.57 19.13
N SER A 187 10.97 -1.79 20.41
CA SER A 187 11.44 -3.07 20.94
C SER A 187 10.41 -3.70 21.87
N LYS A 188 10.68 -4.91 22.34
CA LYS A 188 9.81 -5.59 23.33
C LYS A 188 9.48 -4.68 24.51
N ALA A 189 10.49 -4.07 25.12
CA ALA A 189 10.35 -3.23 26.32
C ALA A 189 10.06 -1.74 26.03
N ARG A 190 10.25 -1.27 24.79
CA ARG A 190 10.11 0.15 24.42
C ARG A 190 9.28 0.23 23.15
N CYS A 191 7.96 0.18 23.29
CA CYS A 191 7.00 0.15 22.20
C CYS A 191 5.94 1.18 22.48
N TYR A 192 5.86 2.22 21.64
CA TYR A 192 5.03 3.39 21.88
C TYR A 192 4.25 3.81 20.63
N GLN A 193 3.04 4.34 20.85
CA GLN A 193 2.24 5.04 19.85
C GLN A 193 1.65 6.29 20.47
N LEU A 194 1.87 7.46 19.87
CA LEU A 194 1.19 8.69 20.25
C LEU A 194 -0.06 8.87 19.40
N VAL A 195 -1.16 9.23 20.05
CA VAL A 195 -2.43 9.59 19.40
C VAL A 195 -2.75 11.03 19.76
N LEU A 196 -3.06 11.84 18.75
CA LEU A 196 -3.69 13.15 18.87
C LEU A 196 -4.94 13.16 18.00
N SER A 197 -6.02 13.75 18.50
CA SER A 197 -7.18 14.03 17.68
C SER A 197 -7.89 15.31 18.12
N ARG A 198 -8.56 15.94 17.17
CA ARG A 198 -9.49 17.05 17.42
C ARG A 198 -10.64 16.91 16.44
N ARG A 199 -11.87 17.05 16.94
CA ARG A 199 -13.06 16.97 16.08
C ARG A 199 -12.97 18.04 15.00
N ALA A 200 -13.28 17.68 13.75
CA ALA A 200 -13.30 18.61 12.65
C ALA A 200 -14.18 19.82 12.99
N GLU A 201 -13.63 21.03 12.83
CA GLU A 201 -14.26 22.26 13.30
C GLU A 201 -15.65 22.46 12.68
N THR A 202 -15.77 22.08 11.41
CA THR A 202 -17.00 22.12 10.62
C THR A 202 -18.15 21.28 11.18
N ILE A 203 -17.85 20.29 12.02
CA ILE A 203 -18.80 19.30 12.54
C ILE A 203 -18.70 19.15 14.06
N ALA A 204 -17.99 20.05 14.73
CA ALA A 204 -17.88 20.09 16.17
C ALA A 204 -19.21 20.55 16.80
N GLU A 205 -19.51 20.04 17.99
CA GLU A 205 -20.74 20.38 18.71
C GLU A 205 -20.71 21.86 19.14
N LYS A 206 -21.68 22.64 18.65
CA LYS A 206 -21.80 24.06 18.99
C LYS A 206 -21.95 24.27 20.50
N GLY A 207 -21.20 25.21 21.06
CA GLY A 207 -21.26 25.54 22.49
C GLY A 207 -20.44 24.62 23.39
N LYS A 208 -19.77 23.58 22.85
CA LYS A 208 -18.76 22.81 23.56
C LYS A 208 -17.36 23.25 23.14
N SER A 209 -16.38 23.05 24.02
CA SER A 209 -14.97 23.25 23.67
C SER A 209 -14.54 22.18 22.67
N ASN A 210 -13.84 22.60 21.63
CA ASN A 210 -13.24 21.72 20.62
C ASN A 210 -11.72 21.71 20.79
N ASP A 211 -11.28 21.12 21.91
CA ASP A 211 -9.88 21.02 22.29
C ASP A 211 -9.19 19.87 21.55
N TYR A 212 -7.86 19.93 21.47
CA TYR A 212 -7.06 18.76 21.12
C TYR A 212 -7.09 17.75 22.26
N GLY A 213 -7.33 16.49 21.95
CA GLY A 213 -7.17 15.36 22.86
C GLY A 213 -5.98 14.49 22.45
N TRP A 214 -5.20 14.00 23.40
CA TRP A 214 -4.08 13.12 23.12
C TRP A 214 -3.86 12.06 24.21
N THR A 215 -3.20 10.98 23.81
CA THR A 215 -2.76 9.91 24.72
C THR A 215 -1.51 9.22 24.16
N LEU A 216 -0.63 8.79 25.06
CA LEU A 216 0.49 7.90 24.73
C LEU A 216 0.09 6.47 25.04
N VAL A 217 0.24 5.57 24.08
CA VAL A 217 0.02 4.12 24.24
C VAL A 217 1.38 3.45 24.36
N ARG A 218 1.50 2.45 25.24
CA ARG A 218 2.70 1.61 25.35
C ARG A 218 2.36 0.13 25.47
N ARG A 219 3.33 -0.72 25.10
CA ARG A 219 3.34 -2.13 25.52
C ARG A 219 4.02 -2.26 26.87
N ASN A 220 3.49 -3.11 27.72
CA ASN A 220 4.06 -3.50 28.98
C ASN A 220 3.89 -5.01 29.20
N TYR A 221 4.47 -5.56 30.27
CA TYR A 221 4.41 -6.98 30.58
C TYR A 221 3.94 -7.20 32.01
N LYS A 222 3.00 -8.13 32.18
CA LYS A 222 2.66 -8.68 33.48
C LYS A 222 3.10 -10.14 33.48
N SER A 223 4.15 -10.45 34.24
CA SER A 223 4.85 -11.73 34.15
C SER A 223 5.35 -12.00 32.73
N ARG A 224 4.92 -13.09 32.07
CA ARG A 224 5.31 -13.46 30.70
C ARG A 224 4.30 -13.01 29.63
N THR A 225 3.26 -12.29 30.01
CA THR A 225 2.17 -11.89 29.11
C THR A 225 2.27 -10.41 28.79
N ALA A 226 2.33 -10.08 27.49
CA ALA A 226 2.25 -8.70 27.03
C ALA A 226 0.84 -8.14 27.27
N TYR A 227 0.76 -6.84 27.52
CA TYR A 227 -0.49 -6.08 27.46
C TYR A 227 -0.18 -4.66 27.01
N TYR A 228 -1.19 -3.99 26.46
CA TYR A 228 -1.11 -2.62 25.99
C TYR A 228 -1.92 -1.71 26.90
N GLU A 229 -1.41 -0.52 27.16
CA GLU A 229 -2.04 0.48 28.01
C GLU A 229 -1.85 1.88 27.44
N TYR A 230 -2.75 2.80 27.77
CA TYR A 230 -2.70 4.19 27.35
C TYR A 230 -2.76 5.12 28.55
N CYS A 231 -2.03 6.24 28.45
CA CYS A 231 -1.85 7.20 29.54
C CYS A 231 -3.05 8.15 29.63
N THR A 232 -3.59 8.33 30.84
CA THR A 232 -4.71 9.21 31.15
C THR A 232 -4.35 10.18 32.27
N ASP A 233 -5.14 11.23 32.41
CA ASP A 233 -5.12 12.02 33.65
C ASP A 233 -5.62 11.18 34.85
N LYS A 234 -5.53 11.76 36.06
CA LYS A 234 -5.98 11.11 37.31
C LYS A 234 -7.49 10.91 37.41
N SER A 235 -8.27 11.59 36.59
CA SER A 235 -9.72 11.37 36.46
C SER A 235 -10.02 10.23 35.48
N GLY A 236 -8.98 9.70 34.83
CA GLY A 236 -9.09 8.64 33.85
C GLY A 236 -9.51 9.09 32.47
N ASN A 237 -9.43 10.40 32.16
CA ASN A 237 -9.72 10.99 30.86
C ASN A 237 -8.44 11.12 30.02
N THR A 238 -8.55 11.19 28.69
CA THR A 238 -7.40 11.55 27.86
C THR A 238 -6.96 12.98 28.15
N PHE A 239 -5.67 13.26 28.01
CA PHE A 239 -5.16 14.61 28.14
C PHE A 239 -5.75 15.52 27.05
N SER A 240 -5.98 16.77 27.39
CA SER A 240 -6.42 17.78 26.42
C SER A 240 -5.71 19.10 26.60
N PHE A 241 -5.69 19.89 25.53
CA PHE A 241 -5.28 21.28 25.56
C PHE A 241 -6.05 22.09 24.50
N LYS A 242 -6.26 23.38 24.79
CA LYS A 242 -7.04 24.26 23.92
C LYS A 242 -6.41 24.42 22.55
N TYR A 243 -7.26 24.45 21.52
CA TYR A 243 -6.87 24.97 20.21
C TYR A 243 -6.66 26.48 20.32
N GLU A 244 -5.46 26.94 19.97
CA GLU A 244 -5.12 28.36 19.88
C GLU A 244 -4.75 28.73 18.44
N GLN A 245 -3.98 27.87 17.79
CA GLN A 245 -3.52 27.98 16.41
C GLN A 245 -3.29 26.58 15.83
N PRO A 246 -3.19 26.45 14.50
CA PRO A 246 -2.86 25.19 13.87
C PRO A 246 -1.51 24.64 14.39
N LEU A 247 -1.43 23.34 14.60
CA LEU A 247 -0.17 22.68 14.94
C LEU A 247 0.70 22.59 13.69
N LYS A 248 1.93 23.08 13.80
CA LYS A 248 2.97 22.90 12.78
C LYS A 248 3.63 21.54 12.99
N ILE A 249 3.72 20.76 11.93
CA ILE A 249 4.41 19.47 11.93
C ILE A 249 5.71 19.66 11.16
N ASP A 250 6.84 19.42 11.81
CA ASP A 250 8.14 19.70 11.24
C ASP A 250 8.34 18.96 9.91
N GLY A 251 8.86 19.70 8.93
CA GLY A 251 9.12 19.22 7.58
C GLY A 251 7.89 18.98 6.70
N LEU A 252 6.66 19.14 7.20
CA LEU A 252 5.45 19.11 6.39
C LEU A 252 4.88 20.50 6.16
N ASP A 253 4.46 20.77 4.93
CA ASP A 253 3.67 21.95 4.58
C ASP A 253 2.17 21.69 4.89
N ILE A 254 1.89 21.31 6.14
CA ILE A 254 0.54 21.09 6.65
C ILE A 254 0.36 21.82 7.98
N GLU A 255 -0.62 22.72 8.01
CA GLU A 255 -1.09 23.35 9.24
C GLU A 255 -2.21 22.49 9.83
N PHE A 256 -1.89 21.62 10.80
CA PHE A 256 -2.86 20.69 11.37
C PHE A 256 -3.84 21.42 12.28
N ILE A 257 -5.08 21.60 11.82
CA ILE A 257 -6.17 22.28 12.57
C ILE A 257 -7.05 21.27 13.30
N ASP A 258 -7.37 20.16 12.63
CA ASP A 258 -8.30 19.14 13.10
C ASP A 258 -8.08 17.83 12.35
N GLY A 259 -8.68 16.75 12.86
CA GLY A 259 -8.55 15.39 12.35
C GLY A 259 -7.82 14.47 13.34
N CYS A 260 -6.99 13.57 12.83
CA CYS A 260 -6.22 12.63 13.64
C CYS A 260 -4.73 12.60 13.23
N LEU A 261 -3.87 12.46 14.23
CA LEU A 261 -2.45 12.20 14.06
C LEU A 261 -2.07 10.98 14.91
N ILE A 262 -1.48 9.98 14.27
CA ILE A 262 -0.98 8.76 14.90
C ILE A 262 0.51 8.66 14.60
N ARG A 263 1.34 8.69 15.64
CA ARG A 263 2.80 8.54 15.54
C ARG A 263 3.22 7.21 16.14
N LEU A 264 3.89 6.40 15.32
CA LEU A 264 4.34 5.04 15.58
C LEU A 264 5.87 5.07 15.69
N TYR A 265 6.41 4.93 16.91
CA TYR A 265 7.84 5.12 17.16
C TYR A 265 8.64 3.87 16.80
N ASP A 266 9.77 4.07 16.11
CA ASP A 266 10.68 3.02 15.63
C ASP A 266 9.96 1.83 14.98
N TYR A 267 9.09 2.12 14.01
CA TYR A 267 8.27 1.14 13.33
C TYR A 267 9.12 0.14 12.56
N TYR A 268 8.85 -1.15 12.76
CA TYR A 268 9.44 -2.22 12.00
C TYR A 268 8.90 -2.21 10.56
N LEU A 269 9.81 -2.07 9.60
CA LEU A 269 9.55 -2.31 8.18
C LEU A 269 10.28 -3.58 7.79
N GLU A 270 9.58 -4.51 7.15
CA GLU A 270 10.18 -5.76 6.62
C GLU A 270 11.34 -5.45 5.68
N ASN A 271 11.17 -4.43 4.83
CA ASN A 271 12.21 -3.95 3.94
C ASN A 271 12.49 -2.46 4.18
N PRO A 272 13.43 -2.11 5.07
CA PRO A 272 13.72 -0.72 5.36
C PRO A 272 14.41 -0.04 4.18
N SER A 273 13.72 0.91 3.56
CA SER A 273 14.23 1.75 2.48
C SER A 273 13.55 3.13 2.50
N ASN A 274 13.77 3.94 1.48
CA ASN A 274 12.97 5.14 1.23
C ASN A 274 11.48 4.74 1.14
N ILE A 275 10.60 5.37 1.92
CA ILE A 275 9.18 4.98 1.95
C ILE A 275 8.42 5.27 0.65
N VAL A 276 8.93 6.18 -0.20
CA VAL A 276 8.20 6.72 -1.36
C VAL A 276 8.50 5.96 -2.65
N PHE A 277 9.76 5.61 -2.91
CA PHE A 277 10.18 5.01 -4.18
C PHE A 277 11.15 3.85 -3.97
N GLY A 278 10.99 2.81 -4.77
CA GLY A 278 11.87 1.65 -4.80
C GLY A 278 11.09 0.35 -4.93
N ARG A 279 11.80 -0.74 -5.23
CA ARG A 279 11.24 -2.09 -5.31
C ARG A 279 10.74 -2.61 -3.95
N ASN A 280 11.33 -2.08 -2.88
CA ASN A 280 11.08 -2.50 -1.50
C ASN A 280 10.64 -1.32 -0.63
N SER A 281 10.07 -0.28 -1.26
CA SER A 281 9.56 0.88 -0.53
C SER A 281 8.23 0.53 0.13
N LEU A 282 7.93 1.22 1.22
CA LEU A 282 6.61 1.12 1.85
C LEU A 282 5.48 1.45 0.86
N SER A 283 5.72 2.37 -0.09
CA SER A 283 4.76 2.67 -1.17
C SER A 283 4.48 1.47 -2.07
N PHE A 284 5.45 0.58 -2.31
CA PHE A 284 5.25 -0.63 -3.09
C PHE A 284 4.28 -1.57 -2.36
N ASP A 285 4.53 -1.79 -1.07
CA ASP A 285 3.67 -2.63 -0.22
C ASP A 285 2.26 -2.04 -0.06
N ILE A 286 2.13 -0.73 0.14
CA ILE A 286 0.82 -0.07 0.25
C ILE A 286 0.06 -0.18 -1.08
N ASN A 287 0.70 0.06 -2.23
CA ASN A 287 0.03 -0.01 -3.53
C ASN A 287 -0.42 -1.44 -3.87
N GLN A 288 0.27 -2.47 -3.39
CA GLN A 288 -0.16 -3.86 -3.52
C GLN A 288 -1.47 -4.14 -2.76
N LYS A 289 -1.65 -3.57 -1.57
CA LYS A 289 -2.89 -3.78 -0.80
C LYS A 289 -4.00 -2.83 -1.23
N LEU A 290 -3.68 -1.56 -1.40
CA LEU A 290 -4.60 -0.56 -1.95
C LEU A 290 -4.49 -0.60 -3.47
N GLN A 291 -5.19 -1.51 -4.16
CA GLN A 291 -5.15 -1.57 -5.63
C GLN A 291 -5.68 -0.29 -6.26
N LYS A 292 -6.77 0.22 -5.70
CA LYS A 292 -7.38 1.48 -6.11
C LYS A 292 -7.89 2.20 -4.87
N SER A 293 -7.00 2.98 -4.27
CA SER A 293 -7.36 3.80 -3.12
C SER A 293 -8.40 4.84 -3.55
N PRO A 294 -9.55 4.97 -2.85
CA PRO A 294 -10.58 5.93 -3.22
C PRO A 294 -10.12 7.38 -3.01
N LEU A 295 -9.17 7.60 -2.11
CA LEU A 295 -8.54 8.90 -1.83
C LEU A 295 -7.01 8.73 -1.82
N PRO A 296 -6.23 9.68 -2.38
CA PRO A 296 -4.79 9.54 -2.49
C PRO A 296 -4.08 9.83 -1.17
N ILE A 297 -2.90 9.23 -1.01
CA ILE A 297 -2.08 9.32 0.21
C ILE A 297 -0.75 9.97 -0.16
N TYR A 298 -0.31 10.94 0.61
CA TYR A 298 0.98 11.59 0.40
C TYR A 298 2.03 10.96 1.31
N LEU A 299 3.15 10.55 0.73
CA LEU A 299 4.29 10.01 1.46
C LEU A 299 5.43 11.01 1.45
N GLN A 300 6.09 11.16 2.60
CA GLN A 300 7.30 11.97 2.73
C GLN A 300 8.32 11.31 3.66
N ASP A 301 9.56 11.20 3.18
CA ASP A 301 10.69 10.65 3.93
C ASP A 301 11.70 11.75 4.27
N MET A 302 11.94 11.96 5.55
CA MET A 302 12.86 12.99 6.06
C MET A 302 14.20 12.43 6.53
N ARG A 303 14.45 11.13 6.36
CA ARG A 303 15.62 10.44 6.92
C ARG A 303 16.89 10.58 6.07
N GLY A 304 16.94 11.57 5.18
CA GLY A 304 18.12 11.86 4.34
C GLY A 304 18.45 10.76 3.33
N TRP A 305 17.44 10.24 2.62
CA TRP A 305 17.66 9.40 1.43
C TRP A 305 18.01 10.25 0.21
N LYS A 306 18.76 9.66 -0.73
CA LYS A 306 18.98 10.26 -2.06
C LYS A 306 17.78 9.99 -2.96
N GLY A 307 17.57 10.86 -3.96
CA GLY A 307 16.45 10.76 -4.90
C GLY A 307 15.17 11.38 -4.36
N ASP A 308 14.04 11.05 -4.99
CA ASP A 308 12.75 11.57 -4.57
C ASP A 308 12.34 10.99 -3.22
N THR A 309 12.08 11.87 -2.25
CA THR A 309 11.64 11.50 -0.90
C THR A 309 10.21 11.94 -0.62
N LYS A 310 9.46 12.33 -1.66
CA LYS A 310 8.08 12.79 -1.53
C LYS A 310 7.25 12.40 -2.75
N GLY A 311 6.00 11.97 -2.55
CA GLY A 311 5.14 11.53 -3.65
C GLY A 311 3.75 11.12 -3.18
N ALA A 312 2.77 11.27 -4.07
CA ALA A 312 1.42 10.79 -3.82
C ALA A 312 1.22 9.40 -4.43
N ILE A 313 0.55 8.53 -3.68
CA ILE A 313 0.16 7.19 -4.10
C ILE A 313 -1.36 7.05 -4.10
N ALA A 314 -1.86 6.17 -4.97
CA ALA A 314 -3.30 5.91 -5.10
C ALA A 314 -3.62 4.45 -5.48
N GLY A 315 -2.60 3.58 -5.50
CA GLY A 315 -2.74 2.15 -5.70
C GLY A 315 -2.09 1.59 -6.95
N LEU A 316 -1.84 0.28 -6.95
CA LEU A 316 -1.17 -0.41 -8.07
C LEU A 316 -2.03 -0.40 -9.33
N LEU A 317 -3.28 -0.86 -9.27
CA LEU A 317 -4.21 -0.80 -10.42
C LEU A 317 -4.35 0.63 -10.95
N ARG A 318 -4.49 1.63 -10.05
CA ARG A 318 -4.52 3.05 -10.46
C ARG A 318 -3.27 3.45 -11.24
N ARG A 319 -2.08 3.08 -10.76
CA ARG A 319 -0.81 3.38 -11.44
C ARG A 319 -0.73 2.74 -12.83
N VAL A 320 -1.27 1.53 -12.99
CA VAL A 320 -1.35 0.86 -14.29
C VAL A 320 -2.34 1.59 -15.22
N GLU A 321 -3.51 1.98 -14.72
CA GLU A 321 -4.51 2.75 -15.50
C GLU A 321 -3.99 4.12 -15.95
N ASP A 322 -3.21 4.79 -15.11
CA ASP A 322 -2.61 6.09 -15.41
C ASP A 322 -1.46 6.00 -16.44
N ASN A 323 -0.84 4.82 -16.58
CA ASN A 323 0.26 4.59 -17.52
C ASN A 323 -0.17 3.62 -18.64
N LYS A 324 -0.93 4.14 -19.60
CA LYS A 324 -1.41 3.32 -20.74
C LYS A 324 -0.29 2.84 -21.65
N ASP A 325 0.87 3.50 -21.64
CA ASP A 325 1.98 3.17 -22.53
C ASP A 325 2.62 1.82 -22.19
N ILE A 326 2.52 1.37 -20.95
CA ILE A 326 3.01 0.04 -20.51
C ILE A 326 1.98 -1.08 -20.69
N VAL A 327 0.73 -0.76 -21.02
CA VAL A 327 -0.34 -1.75 -21.17
C VAL A 327 -0.37 -2.23 -22.62
N GLY A 328 -0.27 -3.55 -22.80
CA GLY A 328 -0.45 -4.22 -24.09
C GLY A 328 -1.93 -4.48 -24.36
N ASP A 329 -2.59 -5.18 -23.44
CA ASP A 329 -4.02 -5.51 -23.53
C ASP A 329 -4.70 -5.39 -22.16
N ASP A 330 -5.98 -5.09 -22.18
CA ASP A 330 -6.86 -5.04 -21.00
C ASP A 330 -8.18 -5.70 -21.39
N ILE A 331 -8.34 -6.97 -21.01
CA ILE A 331 -9.51 -7.78 -21.36
C ILE A 331 -10.26 -8.18 -20.10
N THR A 332 -11.56 -8.42 -20.22
CA THR A 332 -12.38 -8.96 -19.12
C THR A 332 -13.11 -10.20 -19.60
N LEU A 333 -12.93 -11.30 -18.88
CA LEU A 333 -13.47 -12.60 -19.25
C LEU A 333 -14.27 -13.18 -18.06
N PRO A 334 -15.44 -13.80 -18.30
CA PRO A 334 -16.19 -14.46 -17.24
C PRO A 334 -15.53 -15.79 -16.86
N ALA A 335 -15.57 -16.12 -15.57
CA ALA A 335 -15.07 -17.38 -15.02
C ALA A 335 -16.04 -17.91 -13.95
N GLY A 336 -16.37 -19.20 -14.01
CA GLY A 336 -17.09 -19.88 -12.93
C GLY A 336 -16.14 -20.32 -11.83
N LEU A 337 -16.19 -19.69 -10.67
CA LEU A 337 -15.21 -19.82 -9.58
C LEU A 337 -15.71 -20.65 -8.39
N GLY A 338 -16.51 -21.68 -8.66
CA GLY A 338 -17.07 -22.55 -7.62
C GLY A 338 -18.12 -21.81 -6.79
N GLU A 339 -18.03 -21.90 -5.46
CA GLU A 339 -18.98 -21.28 -4.52
C GLU A 339 -18.99 -19.74 -4.62
N VAL A 340 -17.90 -19.13 -5.08
CA VAL A 340 -17.86 -17.68 -5.39
C VAL A 340 -18.81 -17.32 -6.55
N GLY A 341 -19.21 -18.30 -7.35
CA GLY A 341 -20.08 -18.13 -8.50
C GLY A 341 -19.34 -17.61 -9.73
N VAL A 342 -20.08 -17.09 -10.69
CA VAL A 342 -19.49 -16.50 -11.90
C VAL A 342 -18.95 -15.12 -11.58
N ARG A 343 -17.70 -14.84 -11.96
CA ARG A 343 -17.06 -13.53 -11.82
C ARG A 343 -16.38 -13.11 -13.10
N ASN A 344 -16.35 -11.80 -13.32
CA ASN A 344 -15.59 -11.21 -14.39
C ASN A 344 -14.15 -10.98 -13.91
N ILE A 345 -13.19 -11.60 -14.59
CA ILE A 345 -11.77 -11.45 -14.30
C ILE A 345 -11.20 -10.45 -15.30
N ARG A 346 -10.81 -9.27 -14.82
CA ARG A 346 -10.07 -8.28 -15.62
C ARG A 346 -8.60 -8.68 -15.68
N CYS A 347 -8.09 -8.92 -16.87
CA CYS A 347 -6.71 -9.33 -17.13
C CYS A 347 -6.00 -8.23 -17.91
N ILE A 348 -5.03 -7.60 -17.26
CA ILE A 348 -4.17 -6.58 -17.85
C ILE A 348 -2.82 -7.22 -18.19
N ARG A 349 -2.55 -7.32 -19.50
CA ARG A 349 -1.25 -7.72 -20.03
C ARG A 349 -0.39 -6.47 -20.15
N LEU A 350 0.66 -6.38 -19.35
CA LEU A 350 1.73 -5.41 -19.52
C LEU A 350 2.53 -5.74 -20.76
N LYS A 351 3.07 -4.74 -21.46
CA LYS A 351 4.01 -4.92 -22.59
C LYS A 351 5.31 -5.60 -22.14
N HIS A 352 6.04 -6.19 -23.07
CA HIS A 352 7.37 -6.72 -22.76
C HIS A 352 8.36 -5.56 -22.50
N ILE A 353 9.39 -5.80 -21.69
CA ILE A 353 10.41 -4.79 -21.36
C ILE A 353 11.19 -4.30 -22.58
N SER A 354 11.25 -5.11 -23.64
CA SER A 354 11.81 -4.71 -24.95
C SER A 354 10.96 -3.65 -25.66
N ASP A 355 9.66 -3.60 -25.36
CA ASP A 355 8.68 -2.82 -26.14
C ASP A 355 8.32 -1.50 -25.45
N ALA A 356 8.47 -1.43 -24.12
CA ALA A 356 8.14 -0.24 -23.34
C ALA A 356 9.01 -0.11 -22.10
N LYS A 357 9.61 1.07 -21.93
CA LYS A 357 10.35 1.45 -20.72
C LYS A 357 9.39 1.62 -19.53
N GLY A 358 9.85 1.25 -18.33
CA GLY A 358 9.12 1.46 -17.08
C GLY A 358 8.22 0.30 -16.67
N VAL A 359 8.00 -0.66 -17.57
CA VAL A 359 7.32 -1.95 -17.30
C VAL A 359 7.99 -2.68 -16.14
N GLU A 360 9.31 -2.57 -16.00
CA GLU A 360 10.12 -3.26 -14.99
C GLU A 360 9.55 -3.06 -13.59
N SER A 361 9.14 -1.83 -13.26
CA SER A 361 8.61 -1.53 -11.92
C SER A 361 7.31 -2.27 -11.58
N TYR A 362 6.52 -2.64 -12.58
CA TYR A 362 5.27 -3.39 -12.45
C TYR A 362 5.50 -4.89 -12.55
N LYS A 363 6.42 -5.30 -13.44
CA LYS A 363 6.85 -6.70 -13.59
C LYS A 363 7.34 -7.29 -12.27
N LEU A 364 7.99 -6.48 -11.44
CA LEU A 364 8.55 -6.89 -10.14
C LEU A 364 7.51 -7.23 -9.07
N GLN A 365 6.24 -6.86 -9.26
CA GLN A 365 5.15 -7.26 -8.36
C GLN A 365 5.03 -8.77 -8.36
N ARG A 366 5.20 -9.44 -7.21
CA ARG A 366 5.10 -10.90 -7.15
C ARG A 366 3.67 -11.39 -7.19
N GLU A 367 2.77 -10.58 -6.66
CA GLU A 367 1.34 -10.82 -6.63
C GLU A 367 0.75 -10.44 -7.98
N LYS A 368 0.03 -11.38 -8.59
CA LYS A 368 -0.43 -11.24 -9.98
C LYS A 368 -1.94 -11.32 -10.10
N ILE A 369 -2.59 -12.14 -9.29
CA ILE A 369 -4.06 -12.25 -9.28
C ILE A 369 -4.55 -11.66 -7.97
N PHE A 370 -5.34 -10.60 -8.03
CA PHE A 370 -5.86 -9.91 -6.86
C PHE A 370 -7.36 -10.14 -6.71
N TYR A 371 -7.77 -10.48 -5.49
CA TYR A 371 -9.18 -10.56 -5.10
C TYR A 371 -9.52 -9.26 -4.39
N VAL A 372 -10.40 -8.45 -4.98
CA VAL A 372 -10.53 -7.03 -4.64
C VAL A 372 -11.95 -6.72 -4.17
N GLU A 373 -12.08 -5.97 -3.09
CA GLU A 373 -13.34 -5.37 -2.62
C GLU A 373 -13.17 -3.85 -2.63
N ASN A 374 -13.95 -3.15 -3.47
CA ASN A 374 -13.91 -1.69 -3.58
C ASN A 374 -12.51 -1.07 -3.80
N GLY A 375 -11.59 -1.79 -4.46
CA GLY A 375 -10.21 -1.34 -4.68
C GLY A 375 -9.21 -1.76 -3.60
N LEU A 376 -9.63 -2.48 -2.56
CA LEU A 376 -8.78 -3.08 -1.53
C LEU A 376 -8.54 -4.57 -1.81
N ALA A 377 -7.29 -5.02 -1.84
CA ALA A 377 -6.96 -6.42 -2.03
C ALA A 377 -7.20 -7.23 -0.74
N LEU A 378 -8.14 -8.18 -0.81
CA LEU A 378 -8.47 -9.11 0.28
C LEU A 378 -7.54 -10.33 0.33
N GLY A 379 -6.90 -10.62 -0.80
CA GLY A 379 -6.00 -11.74 -0.99
C GLY A 379 -5.39 -11.69 -2.38
N TYR A 380 -4.45 -12.60 -2.67
CA TYR A 380 -3.81 -12.69 -3.97
C TYR A 380 -3.27 -14.10 -4.27
N GLU A 381 -3.02 -14.38 -5.55
CA GLU A 381 -2.13 -15.44 -5.99
C GLU A 381 -0.81 -14.84 -6.53
N ASN A 382 0.28 -15.55 -6.28
CA ASN A 382 1.62 -15.15 -6.69
C ASN A 382 1.92 -15.52 -8.15
N GLU A 383 2.97 -14.93 -8.71
CA GLU A 383 3.53 -15.24 -10.02
C GLU A 383 3.83 -16.73 -10.18
N SER A 384 4.25 -17.40 -9.11
CA SER A 384 4.50 -18.85 -9.12
C SER A 384 3.27 -19.66 -9.50
N PHE A 385 2.08 -19.22 -9.10
CA PHE A 385 0.82 -19.88 -9.47
C PHE A 385 0.60 -19.79 -10.98
N LEU A 386 0.72 -18.58 -11.57
CA LEU A 386 0.63 -18.43 -13.02
C LEU A 386 1.70 -19.23 -13.78
N ARG A 387 2.94 -19.20 -13.27
CA ARG A 387 4.09 -19.87 -13.89
C ARG A 387 3.96 -21.38 -13.88
N THR A 388 3.63 -21.97 -12.73
CA THR A 388 3.72 -23.41 -12.49
C THR A 388 2.37 -24.09 -12.56
N ASP A 389 1.35 -23.54 -11.90
CA ASP A 389 0.03 -24.15 -11.86
C ASP A 389 -0.77 -23.88 -13.14
N CYS A 390 -0.70 -22.65 -13.67
CA CYS A 390 -1.38 -22.28 -14.92
C CYS A 390 -0.50 -22.49 -16.17
N GLN A 391 0.76 -22.89 -16.00
CA GLN A 391 1.71 -23.17 -17.10
C GLN A 391 1.96 -21.97 -18.04
N LEU A 392 2.02 -20.76 -17.50
CA LEU A 392 2.29 -19.51 -18.24
C LEU A 392 3.62 -18.86 -17.82
N PRO A 393 4.78 -19.53 -17.99
CA PRO A 393 6.04 -19.08 -17.41
C PRO A 393 6.59 -17.77 -18.00
N ALA A 394 6.36 -17.48 -19.28
CA ALA A 394 6.88 -16.28 -19.92
C ALA A 394 5.95 -15.08 -19.69
N LEU A 395 4.64 -15.31 -19.65
CA LEU A 395 3.60 -14.32 -19.43
C LEU A 395 3.45 -13.94 -17.95
N ALA A 396 3.65 -14.87 -17.01
CA ALA A 396 3.40 -14.67 -15.58
C ALA A 396 3.95 -13.34 -15.00
N PRO A 397 5.19 -12.90 -15.30
CA PRO A 397 5.70 -11.63 -14.80
C PRO A 397 4.95 -10.40 -15.32
N TYR A 398 4.26 -10.50 -16.45
CA TYR A 398 3.65 -9.41 -17.20
C TYR A 398 2.13 -9.37 -17.08
N LEU A 399 1.51 -10.29 -16.32
CA LEU A 399 0.06 -10.39 -16.22
C LEU A 399 -0.42 -9.93 -14.84
N LEU A 400 -1.37 -9.00 -14.82
CA LEU A 400 -2.09 -8.59 -13.61
C LEU A 400 -3.59 -8.90 -13.80
N CYS A 401 -4.16 -9.70 -12.91
CA CYS A 401 -5.56 -10.09 -12.94
C CYS A 401 -6.29 -9.55 -11.71
N TYR A 402 -7.52 -9.12 -11.88
CA TYR A 402 -8.37 -8.57 -10.84
C TYR A 402 -9.73 -9.26 -10.86
N ILE A 403 -10.11 -9.79 -9.70
CA ILE A 403 -11.38 -10.48 -9.47
C ILE A 403 -12.15 -9.62 -8.47
N ASP A 404 -13.28 -9.06 -8.90
CA ASP A 404 -14.14 -8.28 -8.02
C ASP A 404 -14.91 -9.22 -7.07
N MET A 405 -14.73 -8.98 -5.77
CA MET A 405 -15.31 -9.73 -4.67
C MET A 405 -16.29 -8.87 -3.86
N SER A 406 -16.66 -7.69 -4.35
CA SER A 406 -17.47 -6.71 -3.59
C SER A 406 -18.91 -7.17 -3.33
N ASP A 407 -19.42 -8.13 -4.11
CA ASP A 407 -20.80 -8.63 -4.07
C ASP A 407 -20.91 -10.09 -3.57
N ILE A 408 -19.83 -10.66 -3.01
CA ILE A 408 -19.86 -12.04 -2.53
C ILE A 408 -20.77 -12.17 -1.30
N PRO A 409 -21.49 -13.30 -1.15
CA PRO A 409 -22.25 -13.59 0.06
C PRO A 409 -21.38 -13.59 1.32
N VAL A 410 -21.95 -13.17 2.46
CA VAL A 410 -21.25 -13.08 3.75
C VAL A 410 -20.78 -14.47 4.22
N GLU A 411 -21.49 -15.52 3.83
CA GLU A 411 -21.18 -16.92 4.11
C GLU A 411 -19.81 -17.33 3.54
N LEU A 412 -19.37 -16.70 2.45
CA LEU A 412 -18.06 -16.92 1.83
C LEU A 412 -16.95 -16.10 2.48
N ALA A 413 -17.24 -15.30 3.50
CA ALA A 413 -16.21 -14.54 4.22
C ALA A 413 -15.13 -15.44 4.85
N ASN A 414 -15.46 -16.69 5.17
CA ASN A 414 -14.52 -17.70 5.68
C ASN A 414 -13.45 -18.12 4.66
N LEU A 415 -13.60 -17.77 3.37
CA LEU A 415 -12.52 -17.93 2.39
C LEU A 415 -11.29 -17.12 2.77
N PHE A 416 -11.47 -15.97 3.43
CA PHE A 416 -10.38 -15.08 3.81
C PHE A 416 -10.00 -15.29 5.27
N HIS A 417 -8.69 -15.31 5.56
CA HIS A 417 -8.23 -15.22 6.94
C HIS A 417 -8.66 -13.88 7.56
N ALA A 418 -8.82 -13.82 8.89
CA ALA A 418 -9.27 -12.63 9.61
C ALA A 418 -8.42 -11.37 9.34
N GLY A 419 -7.11 -11.55 9.09
CA GLY A 419 -6.19 -10.47 8.72
C GLY A 419 -6.18 -10.11 7.22
N ARG A 420 -6.91 -10.85 6.38
CA ARG A 420 -6.98 -10.68 4.91
C ARG A 420 -5.60 -10.60 4.24
N GLU A 421 -4.65 -11.36 4.79
CA GLU A 421 -3.29 -11.52 4.25
C GLU A 421 -3.20 -12.78 3.38
N GLU A 422 -3.97 -13.81 3.73
CA GLU A 422 -3.96 -15.15 3.14
C GLU A 422 -5.40 -15.68 3.08
N PHE A 423 -5.68 -16.60 2.15
CA PHE A 423 -6.91 -17.38 2.17
C PHE A 423 -6.85 -18.43 3.28
N ALA A 424 -8.00 -18.78 3.84
CA ALA A 424 -8.10 -19.91 4.74
C ALA A 424 -7.91 -21.22 3.95
N HIS A 425 -7.26 -22.22 4.56
CA HIS A 425 -7.07 -23.53 3.94
C HIS A 425 -8.37 -24.35 3.98
N THR A 426 -9.32 -24.00 3.12
CA THR A 426 -10.64 -24.65 2.99
C THR A 426 -10.78 -25.37 1.64
N ASP A 427 -11.76 -26.27 1.54
CA ASP A 427 -12.10 -26.93 0.27
C ASP A 427 -12.65 -25.95 -0.77
N ASP A 428 -13.36 -24.92 -0.32
CA ASP A 428 -13.85 -23.84 -1.19
C ASP A 428 -12.68 -23.08 -1.84
N TYR A 429 -11.61 -22.81 -1.08
CA TYR A 429 -10.41 -22.18 -1.62
C TYR A 429 -9.68 -23.09 -2.62
N ARG A 430 -9.59 -24.39 -2.36
CA ARG A 430 -9.03 -25.35 -3.33
C ARG A 430 -9.83 -25.35 -4.63
N THR A 431 -11.15 -25.40 -4.52
CA THR A 431 -12.06 -25.36 -5.67
C THR A 431 -11.89 -24.07 -6.47
N LEU A 432 -11.80 -22.91 -5.78
CA LEU A 432 -11.52 -21.62 -6.40
C LEU A 432 -10.22 -21.66 -7.22
N LYS A 433 -9.13 -22.19 -6.65
CA LYS A 433 -7.84 -22.31 -7.34
C LYS A 433 -7.93 -23.21 -8.58
N ASP A 434 -8.57 -24.37 -8.48
CA ASP A 434 -8.68 -25.29 -9.61
C ASP A 434 -9.52 -24.68 -10.75
N ARG A 435 -10.58 -23.95 -10.42
CA ARG A 435 -11.37 -23.20 -11.40
C ARG A 435 -10.58 -22.06 -12.06
N LEU A 436 -9.71 -21.40 -11.31
CA LEU A 436 -8.79 -20.41 -11.87
C LEU A 436 -7.79 -21.04 -12.83
N LYS A 437 -7.28 -22.26 -12.57
CA LYS A 437 -6.41 -22.97 -13.52
C LYS A 437 -7.14 -23.20 -14.84
N THR A 438 -8.35 -23.75 -14.79
CA THR A 438 -9.19 -23.94 -16.00
C THR A 438 -9.45 -22.64 -16.75
N PHE A 439 -9.62 -21.52 -16.05
CA PHE A 439 -9.77 -20.21 -16.69
C PHE A 439 -8.54 -19.82 -17.54
N PHE A 440 -7.33 -20.15 -17.09
CA PHE A 440 -6.08 -19.84 -17.79
C PHE A 440 -5.73 -20.82 -18.92
N GLU A 441 -6.45 -21.94 -19.08
CA GLU A 441 -6.35 -22.84 -20.24
C GLU A 441 -6.92 -22.23 -21.54
N ASN A 442 -7.35 -20.96 -21.49
CA ASN A 442 -7.84 -20.20 -22.64
C ASN A 442 -6.70 -19.89 -23.64
N GLU A 443 -6.98 -20.10 -24.93
CA GLU A 443 -6.04 -19.91 -26.06
C GLU A 443 -5.38 -18.52 -26.08
N ILE A 444 -6.05 -17.48 -25.57
CA ILE A 444 -5.51 -16.11 -25.50
C ILE A 444 -4.24 -16.08 -24.65
N PHE A 445 -4.24 -16.74 -23.49
CA PHE A 445 -3.10 -16.73 -22.60
C PHE A 445 -1.94 -17.57 -23.14
N GLU A 446 -2.22 -18.71 -23.77
CA GLU A 446 -1.21 -19.53 -24.43
C GLU A 446 -0.52 -18.75 -25.56
N LYS A 447 -1.30 -18.04 -26.38
CA LYS A 447 -0.77 -17.18 -27.45
C LYS A 447 0.14 -16.09 -26.90
N TRP A 448 -0.29 -15.42 -25.83
CA TRP A 448 0.52 -14.40 -25.17
C TRP A 448 1.78 -14.99 -24.55
N ASP A 449 1.73 -16.15 -23.92
CA ASP A 449 2.93 -16.79 -23.33
C ASP A 449 3.97 -17.12 -24.40
N LYS A 450 3.56 -17.71 -25.54
CA LYS A 450 4.45 -17.97 -26.68
C LYS A 450 5.08 -16.69 -27.24
N GLU A 451 4.32 -15.60 -27.35
CA GLU A 451 4.84 -14.30 -27.78
C GLU A 451 5.95 -13.80 -26.82
N TYR A 452 5.73 -13.89 -25.52
CA TYR A 452 6.69 -13.44 -24.51
C TYR A 452 7.92 -14.32 -24.43
N GLN A 453 7.77 -15.63 -24.68
CA GLN A 453 8.89 -16.55 -24.80
C GLN A 453 9.80 -16.16 -25.98
N GLN A 454 9.21 -15.88 -27.14
CA GLN A 454 9.96 -15.42 -28.32
C GLN A 454 10.67 -14.09 -28.07
N LYS A 455 9.98 -13.11 -27.46
CA LYS A 455 10.58 -11.81 -27.11
C LYS A 455 11.74 -11.95 -26.12
N SER A 456 11.59 -12.81 -25.11
CA SER A 456 12.65 -13.07 -24.13
C SER A 456 13.88 -13.70 -24.78
N LEU A 457 13.69 -14.64 -25.71
CA LEU A 457 14.78 -15.25 -26.48
C LEU A 457 15.46 -14.23 -27.41
N ALA A 458 14.70 -13.37 -28.07
CA ALA A 458 15.24 -12.33 -28.93
C ALA A 458 16.09 -11.33 -28.14
N SER A 459 15.57 -10.82 -27.01
CA SER A 459 16.31 -9.89 -26.14
C SER A 459 17.59 -10.52 -25.58
N ALA A 460 17.55 -11.78 -25.13
CA ALA A 460 18.75 -12.46 -24.64
C ALA A 460 19.83 -12.63 -25.72
N ASN A 461 19.43 -12.86 -26.97
CA ASN A 461 20.38 -12.94 -28.09
C ASN A 461 20.99 -11.58 -28.46
N GLU A 462 20.22 -10.49 -28.34
CA GLU A 462 20.74 -9.13 -28.54
C GLU A 462 21.72 -8.73 -27.45
N ASP A 463 21.40 -8.99 -26.19
CA ASP A 463 22.27 -8.70 -25.04
C ASP A 463 23.61 -9.44 -25.15
N ASN A 464 23.60 -10.71 -25.58
CA ASN A 464 24.83 -11.48 -25.82
C ASN A 464 25.69 -10.85 -26.93
N LYS A 465 25.08 -10.42 -28.04
CA LYS A 465 25.82 -9.75 -29.13
C LYS A 465 26.43 -8.42 -28.70
N GLU A 466 25.74 -7.64 -27.88
CA GLU A 466 26.27 -6.39 -27.33
C GLU A 466 27.40 -6.64 -26.33
N LEU A 467 27.27 -7.67 -25.49
CA LEU A 467 28.33 -8.10 -24.57
C LEU A 467 29.59 -8.55 -25.33
N ASP A 468 29.42 -9.35 -26.38
CA ASP A 468 30.51 -9.80 -27.24
C ASP A 468 31.27 -8.62 -27.86
N LYS A 469 30.54 -7.62 -28.40
CA LYS A 469 31.16 -6.39 -28.95
C LYS A 469 31.90 -5.57 -27.89
N LEU A 470 31.38 -5.48 -26.67
CA LEU A 470 32.03 -4.75 -25.57
C LEU A 470 33.33 -5.45 -25.13
N ILE A 471 33.33 -6.79 -25.10
CA ILE A 471 34.52 -7.59 -24.83
C ILE A 471 35.55 -7.43 -25.96
N GLU A 472 35.12 -7.54 -27.22
CA GLU A 472 36.00 -7.30 -28.39
C GLU A 472 36.65 -5.92 -28.32
N LYS A 473 35.87 -4.88 -28.02
CA LYS A 473 36.38 -3.51 -27.90
C LYS A 473 37.37 -3.36 -26.73
N ALA A 474 37.08 -3.96 -25.57
CA ALA A 474 37.99 -3.92 -24.43
C ALA A 474 39.32 -4.66 -24.70
N ILE A 475 39.29 -5.78 -25.45
CA ILE A 475 40.49 -6.52 -25.87
C ILE A 475 41.29 -5.75 -26.92
N VAL A 476 40.64 -4.98 -27.78
CA VAL A 476 41.30 -4.10 -28.76
C VAL A 476 41.97 -2.90 -28.08
N ASP A 477 41.33 -2.33 -27.05
CA ASP A 477 41.80 -1.13 -26.35
C ASP A 477 42.92 -1.43 -25.32
N ASP A 478 43.05 -2.67 -24.82
CA ASP A 478 44.09 -3.08 -23.87
C ASP A 478 44.78 -4.42 -24.27
N PRO A 479 45.98 -4.36 -24.87
CA PRO A 479 46.75 -5.54 -25.28
C PRO A 479 47.21 -6.44 -24.11
N GLU A 480 47.36 -5.93 -22.89
CA GLU A 480 47.75 -6.72 -21.71
C GLU A 480 46.57 -7.58 -21.22
N LEU A 481 45.33 -7.09 -21.38
CA LEU A 481 44.10 -7.82 -21.06
C LEU A 481 43.97 -9.12 -21.87
N LYS A 482 44.48 -9.09 -23.11
CA LYS A 482 44.51 -10.25 -24.03
C LYS A 482 45.43 -11.37 -23.53
N GLU A 483 46.53 -11.00 -22.88
CA GLU A 483 47.52 -11.93 -22.32
C GLU A 483 47.02 -12.52 -20.98
N LEU A 484 46.35 -11.70 -20.16
CA LEU A 484 45.77 -12.11 -18.87
C LEU A 484 44.57 -13.07 -19.01
N LEU A 485 43.77 -12.93 -20.08
CA LEU A 485 42.60 -13.79 -20.34
C LEU A 485 42.96 -15.12 -21.02
N GLY A 486 44.23 -15.35 -21.41
CA GLY A 486 44.67 -16.61 -21.99
C GLY A 486 44.00 -16.97 -23.32
N ILE A 487 43.52 -15.99 -24.09
CA ILE A 487 42.82 -16.19 -25.37
C ILE A 487 43.87 -16.34 -26.49
N GLY A 488 44.65 -17.43 -26.40
CA GLY A 488 45.67 -17.84 -27.37
C GLY A 488 45.20 -18.89 -28.37
N GLU A 489 43.96 -19.40 -28.26
CA GLU A 489 43.37 -20.32 -29.23
C GLU A 489 41.99 -19.81 -29.65
N GLU A 490 41.73 -19.86 -30.97
CA GLU A 490 40.57 -19.31 -31.66
C GLU A 490 39.25 -19.47 -30.91
N ILE A 491 38.53 -18.35 -30.74
CA ILE A 491 37.11 -18.37 -30.40
C ILE A 491 36.37 -19.07 -31.55
N LYS A 492 36.04 -20.35 -31.38
CA LYS A 492 35.10 -21.06 -32.26
C LYS A 492 33.70 -20.51 -32.02
N ILE A 493 33.30 -19.57 -32.87
CA ILE A 493 31.92 -19.12 -33.01
C ILE A 493 31.05 -20.36 -33.33
N PRO A 494 30.01 -20.70 -32.56
CA PRO A 494 29.00 -21.64 -33.00
C PRO A 494 28.24 -20.96 -34.13
N LYS A 495 28.51 -21.34 -35.39
CA LYS A 495 27.64 -20.97 -36.51
C LYS A 495 26.26 -21.55 -36.22
N GLY A 496 25.30 -20.69 -35.88
CA GLY A 496 23.89 -21.03 -35.92
C GLY A 496 23.57 -21.62 -37.29
N LYS A 497 22.76 -22.68 -37.33
CA LYS A 497 22.29 -23.30 -38.57
C LYS A 497 21.74 -22.22 -39.49
N GLU A 498 22.34 -22.07 -40.66
CA GLU A 498 21.76 -21.29 -41.76
C GLU A 498 20.45 -21.95 -42.15
N GLU A 499 19.34 -21.21 -42.07
CA GLU A 499 18.12 -21.58 -42.78
C GLU A 499 18.42 -21.57 -44.29
N ASP A 500 18.11 -22.67 -44.96
CA ASP A 500 18.21 -22.79 -46.42
C ASP A 500 17.39 -21.67 -47.08
N LYS A 501 18.08 -20.65 -47.59
CA LYS A 501 17.45 -19.67 -48.49
C LYS A 501 17.10 -20.37 -49.79
N GLU A 502 15.82 -20.35 -50.15
CA GLU A 502 15.36 -20.78 -51.48
C GLU A 502 16.17 -20.10 -52.58
N LYS A 503 16.66 -20.91 -53.53
CA LYS A 503 17.42 -20.43 -54.69
C LYS A 503 16.54 -19.49 -55.52
N TYR A 504 16.95 -18.23 -55.59
CA TYR A 504 16.46 -17.27 -56.57
C TYR A 504 16.71 -17.80 -57.99
N VAL A 505 15.64 -18.05 -58.74
CA VAL A 505 15.68 -18.36 -60.18
C VAL A 505 15.38 -17.06 -60.92
N GLY A 506 16.39 -16.51 -61.60
CA GLY A 506 16.22 -15.32 -62.43
C GLY A 506 15.48 -15.66 -63.72
N GLU A 507 14.49 -14.86 -64.10
CA GLU A 507 13.84 -14.94 -65.41
C GLU A 507 14.71 -14.24 -66.47
N GLU A 508 14.98 -14.93 -67.59
CA GLU A 508 15.71 -14.37 -68.73
C GLU A 508 14.88 -13.30 -69.44
N HIS A 509 15.39 -12.07 -69.51
CA HIS A 509 14.88 -11.05 -70.42
C HIS A 509 15.52 -11.22 -71.82
N PRO A 510 14.73 -11.23 -72.91
CA PRO A 510 15.27 -11.40 -74.27
C PRO A 510 16.06 -10.17 -74.73
N LEU A 511 17.23 -10.45 -75.34
CA LEU A 511 18.15 -9.47 -75.93
C LEU A 511 17.53 -8.79 -77.17
N MET A 512 17.55 -7.45 -77.18
CA MET A 512 17.24 -6.64 -78.37
C MET A 512 18.38 -6.72 -79.38
N ASN A 513 18.08 -7.26 -80.58
CA ASN A 513 18.96 -7.21 -81.74
C ASN A 513 19.11 -5.77 -82.25
N SER A 514 20.36 -5.30 -82.34
CA SER A 514 20.74 -4.16 -83.17
C SER A 514 20.90 -4.59 -84.63
N ALA A 515 20.10 -4.03 -85.53
CA ALA A 515 20.37 -4.03 -86.96
C ALA A 515 20.46 -2.58 -87.46
N ILE A 516 21.69 -2.19 -87.81
CA ILE A 516 22.06 -1.00 -88.56
C ILE A 516 21.68 -1.23 -90.02
N LEU A 517 21.14 -0.24 -90.73
CA LEU A 517 21.33 -0.08 -92.17
C LEU A 517 21.15 1.39 -92.59
N SER A 518 22.23 1.91 -93.15
CA SER A 518 22.41 2.98 -94.17
C SER A 518 21.61 4.28 -94.06
#